data_AF-X0T5Y7-F1
#
_entry.id   AF-X0T5Y7-F1
#
_cell.length_a   1.000
_cell.length_b   1.000
_cell.length_c   1.000
_cell.angle_alpha   90.00
_cell.angle_beta   90.00
_cell.angle_gamma   90.00
#
_symmetry.space_group_name_H-M   'P 1'
#
loop_
_entity.id
_entity.type
_entity.pdbx_description
1 polymer ?
#
loop_
_entity_poly.entity_id
_entity_poly.type
_entity_poly.pdbx_seq_one_letter_code
_entity_poly.pdbx_strand_id
1 'polypeptide(L)'
;MRIVALADAFEDRLNGLKNEFKVRNNRCFVGIDAYKELMALDNVDMVILATPPGFRPVQFAEAIRRGKHVFMEKPVAVCPAGIKMVIEASEKAAEKGLAIVAGTQRRHEPQYVETMKRIHDGAIGEIVSAQCYWNQGGLWVNKRRPNQG
;
A
#
# COMPACT_ATOMS: atom_id res chain seq x y z
N MET A 1 -1.79 -7.79 -15.05
CA MET A 1 -2.53 -7.73 -13.77
C MET A 1 -4.00 -7.48 -14.06
N ARG A 2 -4.92 -8.13 -13.34
CA ARG A 2 -6.37 -7.92 -13.49
C ARG A 2 -6.98 -7.64 -12.11
N ILE A 3 -7.81 -6.61 -11.99
CA ILE A 3 -8.58 -6.36 -10.77
C ILE A 3 -9.78 -7.30 -10.76
N VAL A 4 -9.87 -8.15 -9.72
CA VAL A 4 -10.90 -9.19 -9.60
C VAL A 4 -11.88 -8.97 -8.46
N ALA A 5 -11.54 -8.09 -7.51
CA ALA A 5 -12.35 -7.72 -6.35
C ALA A 5 -12.02 -6.29 -5.90
N LEU A 6 -12.98 -5.63 -5.25
CA LEU A 6 -12.84 -4.28 -4.71
C LEU A 6 -13.39 -4.25 -3.28
N ALA A 7 -12.72 -3.48 -2.40
CA ALA A 7 -13.19 -3.22 -1.05
C ALA A 7 -12.96 -1.74 -0.72
N ASP A 8 -13.99 -1.06 -0.23
CA ASP A 8 -13.90 0.34 0.24
C ASP A 8 -14.84 0.53 1.43
N ALA A 9 -14.53 1.49 2.31
CA ALA A 9 -15.44 1.86 3.38
C ALA A 9 -16.69 2.59 2.85
N PHE A 10 -16.59 3.21 1.67
CA PHE A 10 -17.62 4.05 1.08
C PHE A 10 -18.17 3.47 -0.22
N GLU A 11 -19.48 3.23 -0.26
CA GLU A 11 -20.17 2.64 -1.40
C GLU A 11 -20.08 3.48 -2.68
N ASP A 12 -20.18 4.81 -2.56
CA ASP A 12 -20.13 5.74 -3.69
C ASP A 12 -18.79 5.65 -4.43
N ARG A 13 -17.68 5.59 -3.69
CA ARG A 13 -16.34 5.41 -4.24
C ARG A 13 -16.17 4.06 -4.90
N LEU A 14 -16.62 2.99 -4.24
CA LEU A 14 -16.54 1.65 -4.78
C LEU A 14 -17.32 1.51 -6.09
N ASN A 15 -18.53 2.09 -6.16
CA ASN A 15 -19.37 2.01 -7.35
C ASN A 15 -18.75 2.70 -8.57
N GLY A 16 -18.02 3.81 -8.36
CA GLY A 16 -17.23 4.44 -9.42
C GLY A 16 -16.18 3.48 -10.00
N LEU A 17 -15.37 2.87 -9.13
CA LEU A 17 -14.29 1.95 -9.53
C LEU A 17 -14.79 0.63 -10.10
N LYS A 18 -15.91 0.13 -9.59
CA LYS A 18 -16.53 -1.12 -10.07
C LYS A 18 -16.87 -1.06 -11.55
N ASN A 19 -17.41 0.07 -12.01
CA ASN A 19 -17.76 0.27 -13.41
C ASN A 19 -16.51 0.40 -14.29
N GLU A 20 -15.49 1.11 -13.81
CA GLU A 20 -14.20 1.28 -14.49
C GLU A 20 -13.49 -0.07 -14.68
N PHE A 21 -13.39 -0.86 -13.61
CA PHE A 21 -12.68 -2.15 -13.62
C PHE A 21 -13.56 -3.36 -13.99
N LYS A 22 -14.86 -3.15 -14.20
CA LYS A 22 -15.84 -4.19 -14.57
C LYS A 22 -15.84 -5.38 -13.59
N VAL A 23 -15.85 -5.09 -12.30
CA VAL A 23 -15.84 -6.10 -11.22
C VAL A 23 -17.28 -6.57 -10.92
N ARG A 24 -17.46 -7.87 -10.69
CA ARG A 24 -18.78 -8.46 -10.37
C ARG A 24 -19.29 -7.97 -9.02
N ASN A 25 -20.61 -7.77 -8.89
CA ASN A 25 -21.25 -7.31 -7.66
C ASN A 25 -20.86 -8.14 -6.42
N ASN A 26 -20.81 -9.47 -6.56
CA ASN A 26 -20.44 -10.38 -5.47
C ASN A 26 -18.94 -10.38 -5.12
N ARG A 27 -18.16 -9.47 -5.68
CA ARG A 27 -16.74 -9.23 -5.39
C ARG A 27 -16.46 -7.76 -5.04
N CYS A 28 -17.52 -7.05 -4.70
CA CYS A 28 -17.49 -5.68 -4.25
C CYS A 28 -17.96 -5.65 -2.80
N PHE A 29 -17.07 -5.29 -1.88
CA PHE A 29 -17.33 -5.32 -0.45
C PHE A 29 -17.31 -3.90 0.10
N VAL A 30 -18.33 -3.51 0.87
CA VAL A 30 -18.47 -2.16 1.41
C VAL A 30 -18.46 -2.19 2.93
N GLY A 31 -17.71 -1.28 3.53
CA GLY A 31 -17.66 -1.09 4.98
C GLY A 31 -16.24 -1.13 5.55
N ILE A 32 -16.10 -0.80 6.82
CA ILE A 32 -14.77 -0.68 7.46
C ILE A 32 -14.02 -2.02 7.51
N ASP A 33 -14.76 -3.13 7.53
CA ASP A 33 -14.24 -4.51 7.56
C ASP A 33 -14.25 -5.20 6.19
N ALA A 34 -14.65 -4.52 5.12
CA ALA A 34 -14.76 -5.08 3.77
C ALA A 34 -13.46 -5.72 3.25
N TYR A 35 -12.31 -5.23 3.72
CA TYR A 35 -11.01 -5.81 3.38
C TYR A 35 -10.88 -7.28 3.83
N LYS A 36 -11.49 -7.66 4.96
CA LYS A 36 -11.48 -9.04 5.46
C LYS A 36 -12.24 -9.97 4.54
N GLU A 37 -13.38 -9.52 4.04
CA GLU A 37 -14.22 -10.28 3.10
C GLU A 37 -13.50 -10.46 1.76
N LEU A 38 -12.91 -9.39 1.22
CA LEU A 38 -12.10 -9.46 0.00
C LEU A 38 -10.92 -10.42 0.14
N MET A 39 -10.18 -10.32 1.25
CA MET A 39 -8.99 -11.14 1.49
C MET A 39 -9.32 -12.61 1.82
N ALA A 40 -10.58 -12.91 2.15
CA ALA A 40 -11.07 -14.28 2.33
C ALA A 40 -11.31 -15.01 1.00
N LEU A 41 -11.30 -14.31 -0.14
CA LEU A 41 -11.43 -14.95 -1.45
C LEU A 41 -10.18 -15.79 -1.77
N ASP A 42 -10.38 -17.06 -2.14
CA ASP A 42 -9.28 -17.96 -2.49
C ASP A 42 -8.57 -17.53 -3.77
N ASN A 43 -9.31 -17.01 -4.76
CA ASN A 43 -8.80 -16.68 -6.10
C ASN A 43 -8.22 -15.24 -6.22
N VAL A 44 -7.64 -14.73 -5.14
CA VAL A 44 -6.92 -13.44 -5.10
C VAL A 44 -5.47 -13.74 -4.75
N ASP A 45 -4.54 -13.41 -5.65
CA ASP A 45 -3.10 -13.69 -5.44
C ASP A 45 -2.41 -12.55 -4.67
N MET A 46 -2.85 -11.32 -4.92
CA MET A 46 -2.23 -10.10 -4.43
C MET A 46 -3.28 -9.05 -4.05
N VAL A 47 -2.98 -8.25 -3.03
CA VAL A 47 -3.79 -7.08 -2.62
C VAL A 47 -3.00 -5.78 -2.75
N ILE A 48 -3.73 -4.71 -3.07
CA ILE A 48 -3.21 -3.34 -3.16
C ILE A 48 -3.84 -2.53 -2.03
N LEU A 49 -3.04 -2.07 -1.08
CA LEU A 49 -3.48 -1.30 0.08
C LEU A 49 -3.25 0.21 -0.13
N ALA A 50 -4.22 0.86 -0.75
CA ALA A 50 -4.26 2.31 -0.98
C ALA A 50 -5.09 3.09 0.07
N THR A 51 -5.34 2.49 1.22
CA THR A 51 -6.15 3.05 2.32
C THR A 51 -5.39 4.11 3.13
N PRO A 52 -6.05 4.91 3.98
CA PRO A 52 -5.34 5.82 4.87
C PRO A 52 -4.34 5.08 5.79
N PRO A 53 -3.16 5.66 6.09
CA PRO A 53 -2.06 4.96 6.75
C PRO A 53 -2.36 4.47 8.18
N GLY A 54 -3.38 5.01 8.85
CA GLY A 54 -3.83 4.51 10.15
C GLY A 54 -4.44 3.10 10.09
N PHE A 55 -5.05 2.71 8.96
CA PHE A 55 -5.69 1.40 8.80
C PHE A 55 -4.77 0.35 8.16
N ARG A 56 -3.69 0.78 7.53
CA ARG A 56 -2.81 -0.10 6.75
C ARG A 56 -2.14 -1.21 7.58
N PRO A 57 -1.66 -0.99 8.83
CA PRO A 57 -1.04 -2.07 9.61
C PRO A 57 -1.96 -3.26 9.86
N VAL A 58 -3.22 -3.03 10.24
CA VAL A 58 -4.20 -4.11 10.48
C VAL A 58 -4.57 -4.83 9.18
N GLN A 59 -4.76 -4.09 8.09
CA GLN A 59 -5.08 -4.65 6.78
C GLN A 59 -3.92 -5.48 6.22
N PHE A 60 -2.68 -5.01 6.42
CA PHE A 60 -1.49 -5.74 6.02
C PHE A 60 -1.33 -7.04 6.79
N ALA A 61 -1.48 -7.01 8.12
CA ALA A 61 -1.44 -8.21 8.93
C ALA A 61 -2.49 -9.25 8.50
N GLU A 62 -3.72 -8.81 8.18
CA GLU A 62 -4.77 -9.70 7.65
C GLU A 62 -4.37 -10.29 6.29
N ALA A 63 -3.82 -9.49 5.37
CA ALA A 63 -3.38 -9.97 4.07
C ALA A 63 -2.31 -11.07 4.20
N ILE A 64 -1.32 -10.86 5.07
CA ILE A 64 -0.28 -11.87 5.35
C ILE A 64 -0.86 -13.09 6.03
N ARG A 65 -1.80 -12.92 6.96
CA ARG A 65 -2.52 -14.03 7.59
C ARG A 65 -3.22 -14.90 6.54
N ARG A 66 -3.85 -14.27 5.55
CA ARG A 66 -4.56 -14.89 4.41
C ARG A 66 -3.65 -15.40 3.28
N GLY A 67 -2.33 -15.26 3.40
CA GLY A 67 -1.39 -15.79 2.41
C GLY A 67 -1.34 -14.99 1.12
N LYS A 68 -1.60 -13.67 1.17
CA LYS A 68 -1.67 -12.81 -0.01
C LYS A 68 -0.39 -12.01 -0.20
N HIS A 69 0.07 -11.86 -1.44
CA HIS A 69 1.09 -10.88 -1.79
C HIS A 69 0.55 -9.46 -1.56
N VAL A 70 1.42 -8.52 -1.22
CA VAL A 70 0.96 -7.15 -0.87
C VAL A 70 1.78 -6.10 -1.58
N PHE A 71 1.09 -5.19 -2.25
CA PHE A 71 1.59 -3.84 -2.48
C PHE A 71 0.83 -2.88 -1.56
N MET A 72 1.53 -1.96 -0.89
CA MET A 72 0.90 -0.98 -0.03
C MET A 72 1.48 0.41 -0.25
N GLU A 73 0.62 1.43 -0.33
CA GLU A 73 1.10 2.80 -0.46
C GLU A 73 1.87 3.26 0.78
N LYS A 74 2.77 4.24 0.58
CA LYS A 74 3.49 4.90 1.68
C LYS A 74 2.65 6.07 2.25
N PRO A 75 2.79 6.42 3.55
CA PRO A 75 3.56 5.74 4.59
C PRO A 75 2.85 4.47 5.10
N VAL A 76 3.59 3.48 5.58
CA VAL A 76 3.00 2.17 5.97
C VAL A 76 2.24 2.19 7.31
N ALA A 77 2.51 3.17 8.17
CA ALA A 77 1.81 3.40 9.44
C ALA A 77 1.92 4.89 9.85
N VAL A 78 1.27 5.26 10.96
CA VAL A 78 1.28 6.63 11.52
C VAL A 78 1.85 6.72 12.94
N CYS A 79 2.19 5.58 13.57
CA CYS A 79 2.72 5.54 14.94
C CYS A 79 3.66 4.34 15.14
N PRO A 80 4.51 4.35 16.19
CA PRO A 80 5.44 3.26 16.47
C PRO A 80 4.76 1.89 16.65
N ALA A 81 3.59 1.85 17.30
CA ALA A 81 2.82 0.62 17.46
C ALA A 81 2.40 0.02 16.11
N GLY A 82 1.94 0.87 15.18
CA GLY A 82 1.60 0.42 13.82
C GLY A 82 2.82 -0.05 13.03
N ILE A 83 3.99 0.59 13.21
CA ILE A 83 5.24 0.12 12.60
C ILE A 83 5.65 -1.25 13.13
N LYS A 84 5.54 -1.48 14.45
CA LYS A 84 5.83 -2.78 15.06
C LYS A 84 4.97 -3.89 14.43
N MET A 85 3.67 -3.64 14.25
CA MET A 85 2.77 -4.58 13.57
C MET A 85 3.19 -4.87 12.12
N VAL A 86 3.65 -3.86 11.39
CA VAL A 86 4.13 -4.03 10.01
C VAL A 86 5.40 -4.88 9.98
N ILE A 87 6.33 -4.69 10.92
CA ILE A 87 7.54 -5.51 11.02
C ILE A 87 7.18 -6.97 11.30
N GLU A 88 6.36 -7.23 12.33
CA GLU A 88 5.93 -8.59 12.68
C GLU A 88 5.18 -9.29 11.54
N ALA A 89 4.32 -8.56 10.81
CA ALA A 89 3.65 -9.11 9.63
C ALA A 89 4.62 -9.35 8.47
N SER A 90 5.67 -8.53 8.32
CA SER A 90 6.68 -8.72 7.27
C SER A 90 7.54 -9.95 7.51
N GLU A 91 7.89 -10.26 8.76
CA GLU A 91 8.61 -11.48 9.14
C GLU A 91 7.78 -12.72 8.79
N LYS A 92 6.49 -12.74 9.16
CA LYS A 92 5.56 -13.81 8.78
C LYS A 92 5.36 -13.91 7.27
N ALA A 93 5.45 -12.80 6.54
CA ALA A 93 5.38 -12.81 5.08
C ALA A 93 6.58 -13.54 4.49
N ALA A 94 7.79 -13.28 5.01
CA ALA A 94 9.01 -13.95 4.59
C ALA A 94 8.97 -15.45 4.86
N GLU A 95 8.50 -15.89 6.03
CA GLU A 95 8.29 -17.31 6.37
C GLU A 95 7.35 -18.02 5.39
N LYS A 96 6.35 -17.30 4.87
CA LYS A 96 5.36 -17.81 3.90
C LYS A 96 5.79 -17.65 2.43
N GLY A 97 6.95 -17.05 2.16
CA GLY A 97 7.38 -16.75 0.79
C GLY A 97 6.53 -15.67 0.09
N LEU A 98 5.88 -14.78 0.85
CA LEU A 98 5.03 -13.72 0.30
C LEU A 98 5.85 -12.47 -0.01
N ALA A 99 5.83 -12.07 -1.28
CA ALA A 99 6.34 -10.77 -1.70
C ALA A 99 5.52 -9.60 -1.11
N ILE A 100 6.23 -8.63 -0.54
CA ILE A 100 5.68 -7.38 0.01
C ILE A 100 6.42 -6.18 -0.59
N VAL A 101 5.69 -5.16 -1.01
CA VAL A 101 6.25 -3.94 -1.60
C VAL A 101 5.54 -2.71 -1.02
N ALA A 102 6.31 -1.74 -0.55
CA ALA A 102 5.80 -0.41 -0.24
C ALA A 102 5.91 0.50 -1.48
N GLY A 103 4.97 1.44 -1.66
CA GLY A 103 4.88 2.39 -2.77
C GLY A 103 5.99 3.46 -2.78
N THR A 104 7.24 3.07 -2.56
CA THR A 104 8.43 3.93 -2.67
C THR A 104 8.87 4.02 -4.14
N GLN A 105 8.03 4.64 -4.97
CA GLN A 105 8.18 4.68 -6.43
C GLN A 105 9.58 5.12 -6.90
N ARG A 106 10.19 6.10 -6.22
CA ARG A 106 11.51 6.64 -6.60
C ARG A 106 12.63 5.60 -6.57
N ARG A 107 12.49 4.55 -5.75
CA ARG A 107 13.48 3.46 -5.69
C ARG A 107 13.51 2.60 -6.97
N HIS A 108 12.51 2.75 -7.84
CA HIS A 108 12.39 2.03 -9.11
C HIS A 108 12.55 2.92 -10.33
N GLU A 109 12.74 4.23 -10.14
CA GLU A 109 12.95 5.16 -11.25
C GLU A 109 14.36 4.94 -11.85
N PRO A 110 14.49 4.77 -13.18
CA PRO A 110 15.78 4.44 -13.81
C PRO A 110 16.90 5.44 -13.47
N GLN A 111 16.58 6.73 -13.41
CA GLN A 111 17.51 7.79 -13.04
C GLN A 111 18.07 7.64 -11.62
N TYR A 112 17.24 7.25 -10.65
CA TYR A 112 17.69 7.03 -9.27
C TYR A 112 18.52 5.75 -9.17
N VAL A 113 18.08 4.68 -9.82
CA VAL A 113 18.81 3.40 -9.83
C VAL A 113 20.20 3.58 -10.42
N GLU A 114 20.30 4.23 -11.58
CA GLU A 114 21.58 4.49 -12.26
C GLU A 114 22.47 5.45 -11.45
N THR A 115 21.90 6.50 -10.86
CA THR A 115 22.66 7.44 -10.02
C THR A 115 23.26 6.72 -8.81
N MET A 116 22.47 5.91 -8.11
CA MET A 116 22.95 5.15 -6.96
C MET A 116 24.00 4.12 -7.36
N LYS A 117 23.85 3.47 -8.52
CA LYS A 117 24.86 2.56 -9.06
C LYS A 117 26.20 3.28 -9.26
N ARG A 118 26.21 4.44 -9.92
CA ARG A 118 27.45 5.23 -10.14
C ARG A 118 28.10 5.70 -8.85
N ILE A 119 27.30 6.10 -7.87
CA ILE A 119 27.79 6.49 -6.54
C ILE A 119 28.50 5.29 -5.90
N HIS A 120 27.89 4.10 -5.91
CA HIS A 120 28.51 2.88 -5.37
C HIS A 120 29.74 2.42 -6.17
N ASP A 121 29.77 2.68 -7.48
CA ASP A 121 30.91 2.40 -8.36
C ASP A 121 32.07 3.42 -8.19
N GLY A 122 31.94 4.38 -7.26
CA GLY A 122 32.99 5.32 -6.89
C GLY A 122 33.09 6.57 -7.76
N ALA A 123 32.06 6.88 -8.56
CA ALA A 123 32.09 8.00 -9.51
C ALA A 123 32.32 9.39 -8.89
N ILE A 124 32.10 9.54 -7.58
CA ILE A 124 32.31 10.79 -6.83
C ILE A 124 33.37 10.68 -5.72
N GLY A 125 34.06 9.53 -5.61
CA GLY A 125 34.97 9.25 -4.50
C GLY A 125 34.24 9.02 -3.16
N GLU A 126 34.86 9.44 -2.06
CA GLU A 126 34.31 9.29 -0.72
C GLU A 126 33.14 10.26 -0.48
N ILE A 127 32.03 9.75 0.07
CA ILE A 127 30.87 10.57 0.42
C ILE A 127 31.17 11.35 1.70
N VAL A 128 31.30 12.67 1.59
CA VAL A 128 31.57 13.55 2.75
C VAL A 128 30.27 14.06 3.38
N SER A 129 29.26 14.41 2.58
CA SER A 129 27.98 14.93 3.07
C SER A 129 26.87 14.77 2.04
N ALA A 130 25.60 14.83 2.49
CA ALA A 130 24.43 14.87 1.62
C ALA A 130 23.44 15.92 2.11
N GLN A 131 22.82 16.64 1.16
CA GLN A 131 21.74 17.58 1.44
C GLN A 131 20.57 17.25 0.51
N CYS A 132 19.36 17.24 1.06
CA CYS A 132 18.15 16.92 0.31
C CYS A 132 17.03 17.85 0.74
N TYR A 133 16.33 18.42 -0.24
CA TYR A 133 15.21 19.32 -0.03
C TYR A 133 13.99 18.77 -0.75
N TRP A 134 12.86 18.72 -0.04
CA TRP A 134 11.56 18.38 -0.62
C TRP A 134 10.58 19.51 -0.34
N ASN A 135 10.44 20.40 -1.31
CA ASN A 135 9.55 21.55 -1.19
C ASN A 135 8.16 21.17 -1.70
N GLN A 136 7.22 20.95 -0.79
CA GLN A 136 5.83 20.62 -1.11
C GLN A 136 4.89 21.40 -0.20
N GLY A 137 3.75 21.84 -0.73
CA GLY A 137 2.66 22.41 0.07
C GLY A 137 1.99 21.37 0.98
N GLY A 138 1.00 21.82 1.75
CA GLY A 138 0.17 20.92 2.56
C GLY A 138 -0.50 19.82 1.71
N LEU A 139 -0.64 18.63 2.27
CA LEU A 139 -1.41 17.55 1.64
C LEU A 139 -2.88 17.97 1.50
N TRP A 140 -3.54 17.52 0.43
CA TRP A 140 -4.96 17.75 0.20
C TRP A 140 -5.80 17.25 1.38
N VAL A 141 -6.64 18.13 1.93
CA VAL A 141 -7.60 17.80 3.00
C VAL A 141 -8.99 17.81 2.40
N ASN A 142 -9.57 16.62 2.23
CA ASN A 142 -10.98 16.50 1.87
C ASN A 142 -11.82 16.75 3.12
N LYS A 143 -12.47 17.91 3.19
CA LYS A 143 -13.43 18.20 4.26
C LYS A 143 -14.53 17.15 4.28
N ARG A 144 -14.90 16.69 5.48
CA ARG A 144 -16.02 15.78 5.68
C ARG A 144 -17.29 16.40 5.08
N ARG A 145 -17.98 15.66 4.21
CA ARG A 145 -19.29 16.09 3.70
C ARG A 145 -20.38 15.80 4.75
N PRO A 146 -21.47 16.59 4.79
CA PRO A 146 -22.65 16.22 5.56
C PRO A 146 -23.09 14.80 5.16
N ASN A 147 -23.39 13.95 6.14
CA ASN A 147 -23.80 12.54 5.96
C ASN A 147 -22.73 11.56 5.48
N GLN A 148 -21.45 11.96 5.46
CA GLN A 148 -20.35 11.00 5.30
C GLN A 148 -20.14 10.27 6.64
N GLY A 149 -20.58 9.01 6.71
CA GLY A 149 -20.39 8.09 7.84
C GLY A 149 -18.92 7.87 8.18
#